data_AF-A0ABD6APL4-F1
#
_entry.id   AF-A0ABD6APL4-F1
#
_cell.length_a   1.000
_cell.length_b   1.000
_cell.length_c   1.000
_cell.angle_alpha   90.00
_cell.angle_beta   90.00
_cell.angle_gamma   90.00
#
_symmetry.space_group_name_H-M   'P 1'
#
loop_
_entity.id
_entity.type
_entity.pdbx_description
1 polymer ?
#
loop_
_entity_poly.entity_id
_entity_poly.type
_entity_poly.pdbx_seq_one_letter_code
_entity_poly.pdbx_strand_id
1 'polypeptide(L)'
;MALERSDARSDSRTDARVDPDRVRRRLRRRAERIERREVAEAVSKLESRGDLTDEQRETVRRLGAVLRRRLTSRPDAALERASGGGATARALARLFDADGETAIAAGERSPETE
;
A
#
# COMPACT_ATOMS: atom_id res chain seq x y z
N MET A 1 -22.56 -39.86 16.88
CA MET A 1 -22.03 -38.48 16.97
C MET A 1 -20.74 -38.41 16.18
N ALA A 2 -20.72 -37.69 15.06
CA ALA A 2 -19.51 -37.49 14.25
C ALA A 2 -19.62 -36.17 13.48
N LEU A 3 -19.30 -35.05 14.14
CA LEU A 3 -19.18 -33.74 13.51
C LEU A 3 -18.10 -32.91 14.23
N GLU A 4 -16.83 -33.34 14.19
CA GLU A 4 -15.72 -32.48 14.63
C GLU A 4 -14.45 -32.71 13.79
N ARG A 5 -14.53 -32.45 12.48
CA ARG A 5 -13.33 -32.34 11.62
C ARG A 5 -13.39 -31.17 10.63
N SER A 6 -14.25 -30.19 10.86
CA SER A 6 -14.45 -29.06 9.93
C SER A 6 -13.63 -27.81 10.26
N ASP A 7 -13.24 -27.57 11.53
CA ASP A 7 -12.63 -26.28 11.90
C ASP A 7 -11.13 -26.18 11.60
N ALA A 8 -10.37 -27.28 11.67
CA ALA A 8 -8.92 -27.25 11.45
C ALA A 8 -8.49 -26.94 10.01
N ARG A 9 -9.39 -27.06 9.02
CA ARG A 9 -9.12 -26.74 7.62
C ARG A 9 -9.45 -25.29 7.24
N SER A 10 -10.14 -24.57 8.12
CA SER A 10 -10.54 -23.18 7.87
C SER A 10 -9.39 -22.21 8.24
N ASP A 11 -8.65 -22.50 9.31
CA ASP A 11 -7.53 -21.65 9.75
C ASP A 11 -6.31 -21.69 8.80
N SER A 12 -6.07 -22.81 8.12
CA SER A 12 -4.90 -22.96 7.24
C SER A 12 -4.99 -22.15 5.94
N ARG A 13 -6.18 -21.65 5.57
CA ARG A 13 -6.37 -20.78 4.39
C ARG A 13 -6.06 -19.32 4.69
N THR A 14 -6.13 -18.92 5.97
CA THR A 14 -5.81 -17.57 6.45
C THR A 14 -4.31 -17.39 6.73
N ASP A 15 -3.57 -18.49 6.85
CA ASP A 15 -2.10 -18.51 6.99
C ASP A 15 -1.38 -18.65 5.63
N ALA A 16 -1.98 -18.13 4.56
CA ALA A 16 -1.25 -17.89 3.32
C ALA A 16 -0.11 -16.91 3.62
N ARG A 17 1.12 -17.44 3.74
CA ARG A 17 2.33 -16.65 4.00
C ARG A 17 2.30 -15.40 3.12
N VAL A 18 2.27 -14.23 3.76
CA VAL A 18 2.28 -12.96 3.03
C VAL A 18 3.61 -12.87 2.28
N ASP A 19 3.54 -12.92 0.95
CA ASP A 19 4.71 -12.77 0.08
C ASP A 19 5.33 -11.37 0.27
N PRO A 20 6.54 -11.25 0.87
CA PRO A 20 7.19 -9.97 1.11
C PRO A 20 7.45 -9.19 -0.19
N ASP A 21 7.72 -9.90 -1.30
CA ASP A 21 7.96 -9.25 -2.59
C ASP A 21 6.67 -8.67 -3.18
N ARG A 22 5.54 -9.35 -3.00
CA ARG A 22 4.22 -8.79 -3.37
C ARG A 22 3.91 -7.52 -2.58
N VAL A 23 4.18 -7.53 -1.27
CA VAL A 23 4.00 -6.35 -0.40
C VAL A 23 4.90 -5.21 -0.86
N ARG A 24 6.19 -5.49 -1.11
CA ARG A 24 7.18 -4.51 -1.59
C ARG A 24 6.75 -3.87 -2.91
N ARG A 25 6.30 -4.68 -3.88
CA ARG A 25 5.77 -4.19 -5.17
C ARG A 25 4.53 -3.31 -4.98
N ARG A 26 3.60 -3.66 -4.09
CA ARG A 26 2.40 -2.87 -3.81
C ARG A 26 2.74 -1.54 -3.12
N LEU A 27 3.62 -1.57 -2.12
CA LEU A 27 4.12 -0.38 -1.43
C LEU A 27 4.72 0.61 -2.44
N ARG A 28 5.66 0.15 -3.29
CA ARG A 28 6.31 0.99 -4.30
C ARG A 28 5.32 1.64 -5.25
N ARG A 29 4.38 0.86 -5.81
CA ARG A 29 3.33 1.40 -6.69
C ARG A 29 2.42 2.42 -6.01
N ARG A 30 2.04 2.17 -4.76
CA ARG A 30 1.24 3.11 -3.97
C ARG A 30 2.02 4.41 -3.72
N ALA A 31 3.28 4.29 -3.32
CA ALA A 31 4.14 5.44 -3.06
C ALA A 31 4.38 6.28 -4.33
N GLU A 32 4.59 5.65 -5.49
CA GLU A 32 4.67 6.35 -6.79
C GLU A 32 3.36 7.05 -7.16
N ARG A 33 2.20 6.43 -6.91
CA ARG A 33 0.90 7.05 -7.16
C ARG A 33 0.69 8.28 -6.27
N ILE A 34 1.05 8.19 -4.99
CA ILE A 34 1.00 9.32 -4.07
C ILE A 34 1.95 10.41 -4.53
N GLU A 35 3.22 10.10 -4.80
CA GLU A 35 4.21 11.07 -5.31
C GLU A 35 3.67 11.84 -6.52
N ARG A 36 3.16 11.13 -7.54
CA ARG A 36 2.62 11.78 -8.74
C ARG A 36 1.46 12.74 -8.43
N ARG A 37 0.53 12.33 -7.55
CA ARG A 37 -0.60 13.17 -7.14
C ARG A 37 -0.13 14.41 -6.39
N GLU A 38 0.71 14.24 -5.36
CA GLU A 38 1.18 15.35 -4.53
C GLU A 38 2.06 16.33 -5.31
N VAL A 39 2.90 15.84 -6.23
CA VAL A 39 3.71 16.68 -7.12
C VAL A 39 2.81 17.48 -8.06
N ALA A 40 1.80 16.85 -8.67
CA ALA A 40 0.86 17.55 -9.55
C ALA A 40 0.07 18.63 -8.79
N GLU A 41 -0.40 18.32 -7.58
CA GLU A 41 -1.08 19.27 -6.72
C GLU A 41 -0.16 20.42 -6.29
N ALA A 42 1.09 20.13 -5.92
CA ALA A 42 2.07 21.15 -5.55
C ALA A 42 2.37 22.09 -6.72
N VAL A 43 2.61 21.55 -7.92
CA VAL A 43 2.84 22.36 -9.13
C VAL A 43 1.62 23.24 -9.41
N SER A 44 0.41 22.68 -9.40
CA SER A 44 -0.83 23.45 -9.61
C SER A 44 -0.99 24.59 -8.60
N LYS A 45 -0.75 24.33 -7.31
CA LYS A 45 -0.81 25.37 -6.27
C LYS A 45 0.25 26.45 -6.44
N LEU A 46 1.45 26.08 -6.86
CA LEU A 46 2.53 27.04 -7.08
C LEU A 46 2.24 27.91 -8.31
N GLU A 47 1.78 27.31 -9.42
CA GLU A 47 1.41 28.02 -10.64
C GLU A 47 0.25 29.00 -10.41
N SER A 48 -0.68 28.69 -9.48
CA SER A 48 -1.74 29.63 -9.10
C SER A 48 -1.24 30.93 -8.44
N ARG A 49 0.03 30.96 -7.99
CA ARG A 49 0.67 32.13 -7.38
C ARG A 49 1.63 32.85 -8.35
N GLY A 50 1.76 32.34 -9.57
CA GLY A 50 2.69 32.81 -10.59
C GLY A 50 3.28 31.64 -11.36
N ASP A 51 3.58 31.87 -12.64
CA ASP A 51 4.09 30.82 -13.52
C ASP A 51 5.40 30.23 -13.01
N LEU A 52 5.52 28.90 -13.11
CA LEU A 52 6.77 28.19 -12.85
C LEU A 52 7.58 28.02 -14.13
N THR A 53 8.89 28.20 -14.02
CA THR A 53 9.82 27.75 -15.07
C THR A 53 9.92 26.22 -15.07
N ASP A 54 10.43 25.67 -16.17
CA ASP A 54 10.63 24.23 -16.28
C ASP A 54 11.63 23.68 -15.25
N GLU A 55 12.66 24.46 -14.89
CA GLU A 55 13.62 24.11 -13.82
C GLU A 55 12.96 24.08 -12.45
N GLN A 56 12.02 25.00 -12.17
CA GLN A 56 11.28 25.02 -10.91
C GLN A 56 10.33 23.82 -10.82
N ARG A 57 9.59 23.52 -11.90
CA ARG A 57 8.76 22.31 -11.99
C ARG A 57 9.61 21.05 -11.78
N GLU A 58 10.79 21.00 -12.38
CA GLU A 58 11.72 19.88 -12.23
C GLU A 58 12.24 19.75 -10.79
N THR A 59 12.51 20.88 -10.13
CA THR A 59 12.90 20.90 -8.72
C THR A 59 11.83 20.26 -7.83
N VAL A 60 10.55 20.58 -8.05
CA VAL A 60 9.43 19.99 -7.31
C VAL A 60 9.32 18.48 -7.58
N ARG A 61 9.46 18.04 -8.85
CA ARG A 61 9.50 16.62 -9.22
C ARG A 61 10.61 15.86 -8.51
N ARG A 62 11.83 16.42 -8.50
CA ARG A 62 12.98 15.81 -7.80
C ARG A 62 12.77 15.72 -6.30
N LEU A 63 12.20 16.75 -5.68
CA LEU A 63 11.85 16.73 -4.27
C LEU A 63 10.87 15.58 -3.97
N GLY A 64 9.81 15.43 -4.77
CA GLY A 64 8.87 14.32 -4.66
C GLY A 64 9.56 12.96 -4.72
N ALA A 65 10.43 12.75 -5.70
CA ALA A 65 11.18 11.49 -5.86
C ALA A 65 12.11 11.20 -4.68
N VAL A 66 12.79 12.23 -4.15
CA VAL A 66 13.65 12.10 -2.96
C VAL A 66 12.83 11.74 -1.73
N LEU A 67 11.69 12.40 -1.51
CA LEU A 67 10.81 12.11 -0.38
C LEU A 67 10.28 10.69 -0.46
N ARG A 68 9.77 10.26 -1.61
CA ARG A 68 9.33 8.86 -1.82
C ARG A 68 10.44 7.89 -1.47
N ARG A 69 11.63 8.07 -2.06
CA ARG A 69 12.78 7.18 -1.82
C ARG A 69 13.16 7.12 -0.34
N ARG A 70 13.21 8.27 0.34
CA ARG A 70 13.55 8.34 1.78
C ARG A 70 12.52 7.59 2.62
N LEU A 71 11.23 7.81 2.36
CA LEU A 71 10.14 7.20 3.12
C LEU A 71 10.01 5.69 2.87
N THR A 72 10.26 5.21 1.64
CA THR A 72 10.15 3.78 1.32
C THR A 72 11.41 2.97 1.59
N SER A 73 12.57 3.63 1.77
CA SER A 73 13.86 2.93 1.92
C SER A 73 13.89 1.90 3.07
N ARG A 74 13.43 2.30 4.27
CA ARG A 74 13.39 1.43 5.45
C ARG A 74 12.42 0.26 5.32
N PRO A 75 11.14 0.45 4.93
CA PRO A 75 10.24 -0.68 4.75
C PRO A 75 10.65 -1.60 3.59
N ASP A 76 11.24 -1.08 2.50
CA ASP A 76 11.82 -1.92 1.43
C ASP A 76 12.91 -2.84 1.98
N ALA A 77 13.88 -2.30 2.72
CA ALA A 77 14.97 -3.08 3.31
C ALA A 77 14.48 -4.07 4.39
N ALA A 78 13.37 -3.77 5.06
CA ALA A 78 12.74 -4.69 6.00
C ALA A 78 12.06 -5.87 5.28
N LEU A 79 11.41 -5.62 4.14
CA LEU A 79 10.76 -6.66 3.33
C LEU A 79 11.77 -7.57 2.62
N GLU A 80 12.90 -7.01 2.15
CA GLU A 80 14.00 -7.79 1.57
C GLU A 80 14.58 -8.78 2.58
N ARG A 81 14.82 -8.33 3.83
CA ARG A 81 15.29 -9.20 4.92
C ARG A 81 14.26 -10.21 5.39
N ALA A 82 12.97 -9.94 5.21
CA ALA A 82 11.87 -10.81 5.63
C ALA A 82 11.61 -12.01 4.70
N SER A 83 12.48 -12.24 3.70
CA SER A 83 12.44 -13.37 2.75
C SER A 83 11.89 -14.65 3.41
N GLY A 84 10.66 -15.05 3.04
CA GLY A 84 9.97 -16.22 3.60
C GLY A 84 8.60 -15.98 4.28
N GLY A 85 8.13 -14.74 4.37
CA GLY A 85 6.73 -14.45 4.74
C GLY A 85 6.44 -14.53 6.24
N GLY A 86 7.24 -13.82 7.04
CA GLY A 86 7.10 -13.74 8.50
C GLY A 86 6.22 -12.60 9.02
N ALA A 87 6.23 -12.42 10.35
CA ALA A 87 5.47 -11.37 11.05
C ALA A 87 5.74 -9.95 10.51
N THR A 88 6.98 -9.64 10.10
CA THR A 88 7.37 -8.35 9.50
C THR A 88 6.60 -8.07 8.21
N ALA A 89 6.49 -9.05 7.31
CA ALA A 89 5.77 -8.88 6.05
C ALA A 89 4.27 -8.64 6.30
N ARG A 90 3.68 -9.34 7.28
CA ARG A 90 2.29 -9.12 7.71
C ARG A 90 2.07 -7.74 8.33
N ALA A 91 2.96 -7.31 9.22
CA ALA A 91 2.87 -6.00 9.86
C ALA A 91 2.95 -4.87 8.82
N LEU A 92 3.89 -4.97 7.88
CA LEU A 92 4.04 -3.98 6.81
C LEU A 92 2.89 -4.05 5.80
N ALA A 93 2.35 -5.24 5.51
CA ALA A 93 1.17 -5.37 4.66
C ALA A 93 -0.02 -4.62 5.25
N ARG A 94 -0.29 -4.78 6.56
CA ARG A 94 -1.38 -4.09 7.24
C ARG A 94 -1.13 -2.58 7.37
N LEU A 95 0.09 -2.19 7.77
CA LEU A 95 0.43 -0.78 7.96
C LEU A 95 0.29 0.05 6.67
N PHE A 96 0.54 -0.57 5.52
CA PHE A 96 0.51 0.10 4.22
C PHE A 96 -0.67 -0.32 3.32
N ASP A 97 -1.66 -1.05 3.87
CA ASP A 97 -2.82 -1.58 3.15
C ASP A 97 -2.42 -2.36 1.86
N ALA A 98 -1.37 -3.17 1.96
CA ALA A 98 -0.76 -3.90 0.85
C ALA A 98 -1.17 -5.39 0.78
N ASP A 99 -2.00 -5.87 1.69
CA ASP A 99 -2.68 -7.17 1.68
C ASP A 99 -3.88 -7.19 0.71
N GLY A 100 -4.54 -6.05 0.52
CA GLY A 100 -5.63 -5.84 -0.44
C GLY A 100 -6.99 -5.87 0.24
N GLU A 101 -7.91 -5.02 -0.23
CA GLU A 101 -9.26 -4.84 0.31
C GLU A 101 -9.99 -6.16 0.56
N THR A 102 -10.15 -6.52 1.84
CA THR A 102 -11.19 -7.44 2.33
C THR A 102 -12.18 -6.71 3.25
N ALA A 103 -12.30 -5.39 3.16
CA ALA A 103 -13.10 -4.58 4.11
C ALA A 103 -14.24 -3.75 3.50
N ILE A 104 -14.57 -3.87 2.20
CA ILE A 104 -15.70 -3.14 1.59
C ILE A 104 -16.67 -4.02 0.81
N ALA A 105 -16.75 -5.33 1.10
CA ALA A 105 -17.78 -6.23 0.56
C ALA A 105 -18.80 -6.70 1.61
N ALA A 106 -18.68 -6.28 2.88
CA ALA A 106 -19.60 -6.65 3.96
C ALA A 106 -20.63 -5.54 4.31
N GLY A 107 -20.56 -4.37 3.65
CA GLY A 107 -21.44 -3.23 3.92
C GLY A 107 -22.70 -3.14 3.06
N GLU A 108 -22.86 -3.99 2.04
CA GLU A 108 -23.99 -3.93 1.10
C GLU A 108 -24.74 -5.26 1.05
N ARG A 109 -25.36 -5.63 2.17
CA ARG A 109 -26.56 -6.49 2.15
C ARG A 109 -27.59 -5.97 3.14
N SER A 110 -28.27 -4.92 2.73
CA SER A 110 -29.69 -4.76 3.02
C SER A 110 -30.30 -3.99 1.86
N PRO A 111 -31.07 -4.65 0.99
CA PRO A 111 -32.32 -4.08 0.54
C PRO A 111 -33.38 -4.53 1.54
N GLU A 112 -33.89 -3.55 2.28
CA GLU A 112 -35.26 -3.57 2.77
C GLU A 112 -36.16 -4.02 1.62
N THR A 113 -36.99 -5.02 1.87
CA THR A 113 -38.19 -5.24 1.05
C THR A 113 -39.34 -5.37 2.03
N GLU A 114 -40.25 -4.41 1.90
CA GLU A 114 -41.64 -4.40 2.37
C GLU A 114 -42.33 -5.77 2.32
#